data_AF-A0A7C3CS23-F1
#
_entry.id   AF-A0A7C3CS23-F1
#
_cell.length_a   1.000
_cell.length_b   1.000
_cell.length_c   1.000
_cell.angle_alpha   90.00
_cell.angle_beta   90.00
_cell.angle_gamma   90.00
#
_symmetry.space_group_name_H-M   'P 1'
#
loop_
_entity.id
_entity.type
_entity.pdbx_description
1 polymer ?
#
loop_
_entity_poly.entity_id
_entity_poly.type
_entity_poly.pdbx_seq_one_letter_code
_entity_poly.pdbx_strand_id
1 'polypeptide(L)'
;MLQVSEKEIEARLRLDNPWWDAEPLTQYSELPRRAYLKPFSDLIHDHSVNRAVVLLGPRRVGKTVMVHHAIHQLLEQGVEAGCILYLSLDTPVYTGLGLEKIVHFHAELQAL
;
A
#
# COMPACT_ATOMS: atom_id res chain seq x y z
N MET A 1 -19.66 15.93 13.95
CA MET A 1 -18.89 14.93 13.17
C MET A 1 -18.07 14.14 14.17
N LEU A 2 -18.06 12.80 14.08
CA LEU A 2 -17.18 11.97 14.89
C LEU A 2 -15.73 12.28 14.49
N GLN A 3 -14.90 12.69 15.44
CA GLN A 3 -13.47 12.85 15.22
C GLN A 3 -12.82 11.48 15.31
N VAL A 4 -12.25 11.03 14.20
CA VAL A 4 -11.42 9.83 14.17
C VAL A 4 -10.15 10.09 14.95
N SER A 5 -9.85 9.22 15.90
CA SER A 5 -8.63 9.27 16.73
C SER A 5 -7.41 8.71 15.99
N GLU A 6 -6.22 9.14 16.39
CA GLU A 6 -4.95 8.63 15.82
C GLU A 6 -4.80 7.12 16.03
N LYS A 7 -5.32 6.59 17.14
CA LYS A 7 -5.35 5.15 17.40
C LYS A 7 -6.20 4.37 16.41
N GLU A 8 -7.33 4.92 15.97
CA GLU A 8 -8.18 4.29 14.94
C GLU A 8 -7.50 4.32 13.57
N ILE A 9 -6.76 5.40 13.26
CA ILE A 9 -5.96 5.51 12.05
C ILE A 9 -4.84 4.47 12.06
N GLU A 10 -4.06 4.40 13.14
CA GLU A 10 -2.99 3.41 13.30
C GLU A 10 -3.52 1.98 13.19
N ALA A 11 -4.59 1.66 13.92
CA ALA A 11 -5.20 0.33 13.87
C ALA A 11 -5.64 -0.03 12.45
N ARG A 12 -6.19 0.93 11.69
CA ARG A 12 -6.51 0.70 10.28
C ARG A 12 -5.26 0.47 9.44
N LEU A 13 -4.23 1.30 9.60
CA LEU A 13 -2.99 1.20 8.84
C LEU A 13 -2.35 -0.17 9.03
N ARG A 14 -2.21 -0.66 10.27
CA ARG A 14 -1.66 -1.99 10.56
C ARG A 14 -2.48 -3.11 9.91
N LEU A 15 -3.82 -3.02 9.98
CA LEU A 15 -4.71 -3.99 9.35
C LEU A 15 -4.55 -4.06 7.82
N ASP A 16 -4.35 -2.91 7.18
CA ASP A 16 -4.17 -2.82 5.73
C ASP A 16 -2.74 -3.14 5.27
N ASN A 17 -1.78 -3.13 6.19
CA ASN A 17 -0.34 -3.32 5.95
C ASN A 17 0.23 -4.46 6.83
N PRO A 18 -0.30 -5.69 6.74
CA PRO A 18 0.09 -6.79 7.64
C PRO A 18 1.59 -7.15 7.57
N TRP A 19 2.28 -6.80 6.48
CA TRP A 19 3.72 -7.04 6.35
C TRP A 19 4.58 -6.26 7.35
N TRP A 20 4.06 -5.20 7.99
CA TRP A 20 4.79 -4.48 9.04
C TRP A 20 5.06 -5.35 10.27
N ASP A 21 4.18 -6.30 10.57
CA ASP A 21 4.27 -7.16 11.76
C ASP A 21 4.72 -8.59 11.39
N ALA A 22 5.38 -8.76 10.23
CA ALA A 22 5.83 -10.04 9.67
C ALA A 22 4.70 -11.09 9.47
N GLU A 23 3.45 -10.63 9.37
CA GLU A 23 2.30 -11.50 9.12
C GLU A 23 2.28 -12.02 7.67
N PRO A 24 1.63 -13.18 7.42
CA PRO A 24 1.47 -13.70 6.07
C PRO A 24 0.83 -12.66 5.15
N LEU A 25 1.35 -12.59 3.94
CA LEU A 25 0.88 -11.67 2.92
C LEU A 25 -0.62 -11.88 2.67
N THR A 26 -1.32 -10.79 2.38
CA THR A 26 -2.77 -10.77 2.08
C THR A 26 -3.20 -11.91 1.15
N GLN A 27 -4.47 -12.34 1.21
CA GLN A 27 -5.08 -13.37 0.33
C GLN A 27 -4.79 -13.22 -1.19
N TYR A 28 -4.37 -12.04 -1.64
CA TYR A 28 -4.00 -11.79 -3.03
C TYR A 28 -2.69 -12.49 -3.43
N SER A 29 -1.81 -12.81 -2.48
CA SER A 29 -0.53 -13.49 -2.73
C SER A 29 -0.72 -14.89 -3.32
N GLU A 30 -1.81 -15.57 -2.94
CA GLU A 30 -2.17 -16.92 -3.42
C GLU A 30 -2.77 -16.91 -4.83
N LEU A 31 -3.18 -15.73 -5.34
CA LEU A 31 -3.75 -15.61 -6.68
C LEU A 31 -2.66 -15.72 -7.77
N PRO A 32 -2.97 -16.27 -8.95
CA PRO A 32 -2.01 -16.35 -10.06
C PRO A 32 -1.43 -14.98 -10.43
N ARG A 33 -0.10 -14.91 -10.59
CA ARG A 33 0.61 -13.68 -10.96
C ARG A 33 0.03 -13.10 -12.25
N ARG A 34 -0.23 -11.79 -12.26
CA ARG A 34 -0.79 -11.09 -13.42
C ARG A 34 0.25 -10.92 -14.52
N ALA A 35 -0.15 -11.06 -15.78
CA ALA A 35 0.75 -10.92 -16.93
C ALA A 35 1.46 -9.56 -17.00
N TYR A 36 0.79 -8.50 -16.55
CA TYR A 36 1.33 -7.13 -16.52
C TYR A 36 2.12 -6.79 -15.26
N LEU A 37 2.37 -7.75 -14.36
CA LEU A 37 3.12 -7.49 -13.12
C LEU A 37 4.53 -6.98 -13.44
N LYS A 38 5.27 -7.66 -14.31
CA LYS A 38 6.64 -7.27 -14.67
C LYS A 38 6.75 -5.83 -15.18
N PRO A 39 6.03 -5.40 -16.23
CA PRO A 39 6.12 -4.02 -16.72
C PRO A 39 5.61 -3.01 -15.68
N PHE A 40 4.64 -3.36 -14.84
CA PHE A 40 4.22 -2.49 -13.74
C PHE A 40 5.32 -2.34 -12.68
N SER A 41 5.96 -3.44 -12.30
CA SER A 41 7.11 -3.45 -11.37
C SER A 41 8.28 -2.64 -11.91
N ASP A 42 8.58 -2.73 -13.21
CA ASP A 42 9.64 -1.94 -13.83
C ASP A 42 9.37 -0.43 -13.73
N LEU A 43 8.11 -0.01 -13.84
CA LEU A 43 7.72 1.41 -13.70
C LEU A 43 7.84 1.93 -12.27
N ILE A 44 7.53 1.11 -11.25
CA ILE A 44 7.62 1.53 -9.84
C ILE A 44 9.07 1.59 -9.35
N HIS A 45 9.99 0.82 -9.97
CA HIS A 45 11.43 0.85 -9.67
C HIS A 45 12.20 1.93 -10.44
N ASP A 46 11.59 2.55 -11.44
CA ASP A 46 12.22 3.61 -12.22
C ASP A 46 12.24 4.93 -11.44
N HIS A 47 13.27 5.10 -10.62
CA HIS A 47 13.53 6.32 -9.86
C HIS A 47 14.25 7.41 -10.68
N SER A 48 14.55 7.17 -11.97
CA SER A 48 15.21 8.18 -12.82
C SER A 48 14.29 9.38 -13.10
N VAL A 49 12.98 9.18 -12.95
CA VAL A 49 11.94 10.20 -13.09
C VAL A 49 11.14 10.29 -11.80
N ASN A 50 11.05 11.49 -11.21
CA ASN A 50 10.24 11.74 -10.02
C ASN A 50 8.75 11.81 -10.37
N ARG A 51 8.11 10.66 -10.61
CA ARG A 51 6.69 10.55 -10.98
C ARG A 51 5.98 9.43 -10.23
N ALA A 52 4.69 9.63 -9.98
CA ALA A 52 3.81 8.55 -9.53
C ALA A 52 3.38 7.69 -10.73
N VAL A 53 3.27 6.37 -10.50
CA VAL A 53 2.71 5.42 -11.46
C VAL A 53 1.20 5.31 -11.21
N VAL A 54 0.39 5.48 -12.27
CA VAL A 54 -1.08 5.40 -12.18
C VAL A 54 -1.58 4.16 -12.92
N LEU A 55 -2.27 3.28 -12.21
CA LEU A 55 -2.89 2.09 -12.80
C LEU A 55 -4.38 2.35 -13.11
N LEU A 56 -4.71 2.50 -14.39
CA LEU A 56 -6.07 2.82 -14.87
C LEU A 56 -6.81 1.58 -15.39
N GLY A 57 -8.14 1.60 -15.30
CA GLY A 57 -9.01 0.58 -15.91
C GLY A 57 -10.36 0.42 -15.20
N PRO A 58 -11.30 -0.35 -15.76
CA PRO A 58 -12.63 -0.57 -15.18
C PRO A 58 -12.61 -1.16 -13.77
N ARG A 59 -13.72 -1.05 -13.03
CA ARG A 59 -13.84 -1.65 -11.68
C ARG A 59 -13.71 -3.19 -11.79
N ARG A 60 -13.04 -3.81 -10.82
CA ARG A 60 -12.87 -5.29 -10.70
C ARG A 60 -12.04 -5.98 -11.80
N VAL A 61 -11.24 -5.26 -12.58
CA VAL A 61 -10.30 -5.87 -13.56
C VAL A 61 -8.99 -6.41 -12.95
N GLY A 62 -8.86 -6.40 -11.61
CA GLY A 62 -7.68 -6.94 -10.92
C GLY A 62 -6.57 -5.91 -10.62
N LYS A 63 -6.87 -4.62 -10.66
CA LYS A 63 -5.91 -3.55 -10.31
C LYS A 63 -5.36 -3.69 -8.89
N THR A 64 -6.23 -3.88 -7.90
CA THR A 64 -5.84 -4.13 -6.50
C THR A 64 -4.97 -5.38 -6.37
N VAL A 65 -5.29 -6.45 -7.11
CA VAL A 65 -4.45 -7.66 -7.14
C VAL A 65 -3.05 -7.36 -7.67
N MET A 66 -2.91 -6.55 -8.74
CA MET A 66 -1.59 -6.12 -9.22
C MET A 66 -0.81 -5.32 -8.17
N VAL A 67 -1.47 -4.41 -7.45
CA VAL A 67 -0.81 -3.62 -6.38
C VAL A 67 -0.27 -4.54 -5.28
N HIS A 68 -1.07 -5.50 -4.81
CA HIS A 68 -0.60 -6.44 -3.79
C HIS A 68 0.48 -7.40 -4.30
N HIS A 69 0.43 -7.82 -5.57
CA HIS A 69 1.51 -8.58 -6.18
C HIS A 69 2.81 -7.78 -6.27
N ALA A 70 2.73 -6.49 -6.57
CA ALA A 70 3.89 -5.61 -6.58
C ALA A 70 4.47 -5.42 -5.17
N ILE A 71 3.62 -5.19 -4.16
CA ILE A 71 4.05 -5.13 -2.74
C ILE A 71 4.78 -6.42 -2.34
N HIS A 72 4.21 -7.58 -2.69
CA HIS A 72 4.87 -8.85 -2.42
C HIS A 72 6.23 -8.95 -3.11
N GLN A 73 6.32 -8.55 -4.37
CA GLN A 73 7.59 -8.56 -5.11
C GLN A 73 8.63 -7.61 -4.48
N LEU A 74 8.24 -6.43 -4.00
CA LEU A 74 9.13 -5.51 -3.30
C LEU A 74 9.69 -6.14 -2.01
N LEU A 75 8.83 -6.83 -1.24
CA LEU A 75 9.25 -7.57 -0.05
C LEU A 75 10.18 -8.73 -0.39
N GLU A 76 9.89 -9.53 -1.43
CA GLU A 76 10.77 -10.61 -1.93
C GLU A 76 12.16 -10.07 -2.35
N GLN A 77 12.23 -8.83 -2.81
CA GLN A 77 13.46 -8.15 -3.22
C GLN A 77 14.21 -7.49 -2.05
N GLY A 78 13.70 -7.57 -0.83
CA GLY A 78 14.35 -7.04 0.37
C GLY A 78 14.06 -5.56 0.66
N VAL A 79 13.02 -4.97 0.07
CA VAL A 79 12.55 -3.65 0.50
C VAL A 79 12.03 -3.77 1.94
N GLU A 80 12.48 -2.88 2.81
CA GLU A 80 12.04 -2.86 4.22
C GLU A 80 10.51 -2.70 4.30
N ALA A 81 9.86 -3.53 5.12
CA ALA A 81 8.41 -3.56 5.26
C ALA A 81 7.84 -2.20 5.63
N GLY A 82 8.49 -1.47 6.54
CA GLY A 82 8.12 -0.13 6.97
C GLY A 82 8.29 0.95 5.91
N CYS A 83 8.96 0.67 4.79
CA CYS A 83 9.03 1.59 3.65
C CYS A 83 7.86 1.41 2.67
N ILE A 84 7.01 0.40 2.88
CA ILE A 84 5.87 0.10 2.01
C ILE A 84 4.57 0.44 2.74
N LEU A 85 3.85 1.43 2.21
CA LEU A 85 2.55 1.87 2.70
C LEU A 85 1.47 1.67 1.63
N TYR A 86 0.45 0.88 1.97
CA TYR A 86 -0.79 0.72 1.25
C TYR A 86 -1.91 1.48 1.97
N LEU A 87 -2.67 2.25 1.17
CA LEU A 87 -3.81 3.03 1.65
C LEU A 87 -5.04 2.74 0.80
N SER A 88 -6.07 2.18 1.43
CA SER A 88 -7.41 2.12 0.83
C SER A 88 -8.16 3.43 1.11
N LEU A 89 -8.03 4.40 0.20
CA LEU A 89 -8.62 5.75 0.35
C LEU A 89 -10.16 5.76 0.39
N ASP A 90 -10.81 4.67 0.00
CA ASP A 90 -12.26 4.50 0.13
C ASP A 90 -12.69 4.24 1.59
N THR A 91 -11.75 4.04 2.52
CA THR A 91 -12.05 3.72 3.92
C THR A 91 -12.50 4.98 4.68
N PRO A 92 -13.69 4.96 5.35
CA PRO A 92 -14.23 6.15 6.01
C PRO A 92 -13.31 6.79 7.07
N VAL A 93 -12.41 6.01 7.68
CA VAL A 93 -11.46 6.48 8.70
C VAL A 93 -10.54 7.60 8.18
N TYR A 94 -10.32 7.67 6.85
CA TYR A 94 -9.48 8.69 6.22
C TYR A 94 -10.27 9.91 5.74
N THR A 95 -11.59 9.95 5.94
CA THR A 95 -12.45 11.02 5.44
C THR A 95 -12.03 12.37 6.02
N GLY A 96 -11.71 13.33 5.13
CA GLY A 96 -11.30 14.68 5.53
C GLY A 96 -9.85 14.80 6.01
N LEU A 97 -9.06 13.71 5.98
CA LEU A 97 -7.62 13.75 6.24
C LEU A 97 -6.86 13.98 4.92
N GLY A 98 -5.92 14.93 4.94
CA GLY A 98 -4.99 15.12 3.83
C GLY A 98 -3.98 13.97 3.73
N LEU A 99 -3.58 13.61 2.51
CA LEU A 99 -2.60 12.54 2.27
C LEU A 99 -1.28 12.79 3.00
N GLU A 100 -0.83 14.05 3.05
CA GLU A 100 0.37 14.48 3.80
C GLU A 100 0.31 14.04 5.26
N LYS A 101 -0.83 14.25 5.93
CA LYS A 101 -1.01 13.87 7.34
C LYS A 101 -0.89 12.37 7.54
N ILE A 102 -1.44 11.58 6.62
CA ILE A 102 -1.35 10.10 6.66
C ILE A 102 0.10 9.63 6.46
N VAL A 103 0.83 10.25 5.52
CA VAL A 103 2.25 9.95 5.28
C VAL A 103 3.10 10.34 6.48
N HIS A 104 2.79 11.45 7.15
CA HIS A 104 3.48 11.85 8.38
C HIS A 104 3.24 10.85 9.51
N PHE A 105 1.99 10.43 9.75
CA PHE A 105 1.69 9.37 10.71
C PHE A 105 2.44 8.08 10.41
N HIS A 106 2.50 7.68 9.14
CA HIS A 106 3.27 6.52 8.74
C HIS A 106 4.76 6.67 9.10
N ALA A 107 5.37 7.82 8.79
CA ALA A 107 6.77 8.08 9.13
C ALA A 107 7.02 8.04 10.65
N GLU A 108 6.11 8.58 11.46
CA GLU A 108 6.20 8.53 12.93
C GLU A 108 6.09 7.09 13.46
N LEU A 109 5.15 6.29 12.91
CA LEU A 109 4.94 4.90 13.32
C LEU A 109 6.14 3.99 13.02
N GLN A 110 6.88 4.28 11.95
CA GLN A 110 8.04 3.49 11.51
C GLN A 110 9.37 4.00 12.07
N ALA A 111 9.39 5.20 12.67
CA ALA A 111 10.57 5.76 13.35
C ALA A 111 10.73 5.26 14.79
N LEU A 112 9.71 4.56 15.32
CA LEU A 112 9.68 3.91 16.64
C LEU A 112 10.12 2.45 16.53
#